data_AF-A0A5P2X387-F1
#
_entry.id   AF-A0A5P2X387-F1
#
_cell.length_a   1.000
_cell.length_b   1.000
_cell.length_c   1.000
_cell.angle_alpha   90.00
_cell.angle_beta   90.00
_cell.angle_gamma   90.00
#
_symmetry.space_group_name_H-M   'P 1'
#
loop_
_entity.id
_entity.type
_entity.pdbx_description
1 polymer ?
#
loop_
_entity_poly.entity_id
_entity_poly.type
_entity_poly.pdbx_seq_one_letter_code
_entity_poly.pdbx_strand_id
1 'polypeptide(L)'
;MDAPTARNRPPTHPRIPAPPPPARLALRPPSFPPGPVCGAWWPRSDDLEAELPGLAEAFADQKSRVTRIASHRETWSTAPRTLRVPGHTVQAAWLVSGCDPHSIRLFSRNLRRWDLLVIPPDTVDTTAARLMTAAADPTNHLTASALMAAERRRLPGNDTQ
;
A
#
# COMPACT_ATOMS: atom_id res chain seq x y z
N MET A 1 55.21 22.41 -27.90
CA MET A 1 53.89 21.91 -28.32
C MET A 1 54.13 20.44 -28.63
N ASP A 2 53.62 19.45 -27.90
CA ASP A 2 52.34 19.34 -27.19
C ASP A 2 52.47 18.43 -25.95
N ALA A 3 51.70 18.75 -24.90
CA ALA A 3 51.53 17.93 -23.71
C ALA A 3 50.38 16.93 -23.91
N PRO A 4 50.44 15.69 -23.37
CA PRO A 4 49.37 14.73 -23.53
C PRO A 4 48.17 15.15 -22.67
N THR A 5 47.04 15.42 -23.31
CA THR A 5 45.79 15.77 -22.66
C THR A 5 45.28 14.59 -21.83
N ALA A 6 45.30 14.74 -20.50
CA ALA A 6 44.62 13.84 -19.59
C ALA A 6 43.12 13.80 -19.96
N ARG A 7 42.65 12.64 -20.39
CA ARG A 7 41.26 12.35 -20.71
C ARG A 7 40.45 12.42 -19.40
N ASN A 8 39.82 13.58 -19.18
CA ASN A 8 38.94 13.82 -18.05
C ASN A 8 37.74 12.85 -18.15
N ARG A 9 37.81 11.72 -17.44
CA ARG A 9 36.71 10.76 -17.32
C ARG A 9 35.75 11.35 -16.28
N PRO A 10 34.50 11.69 -16.62
CA PRO A 10 33.57 12.21 -15.62
C PRO A 10 33.41 11.15 -14.52
N PRO A 11 33.34 11.54 -13.24
CA PRO A 11 33.08 10.58 -12.18
C PRO A 11 31.70 9.97 -12.43
N THR A 12 31.69 8.65 -12.67
CA THR A 12 30.49 7.84 -12.59
C THR A 12 29.94 7.99 -11.18
N HIS A 13 29.01 8.92 -11.00
CA HIS A 13 28.26 9.02 -9.75
C HIS A 13 27.56 7.66 -9.59
N PRO A 14 27.74 6.96 -8.46
CA PRO A 14 26.85 5.87 -8.14
C PRO A 14 25.44 6.47 -8.18
N ARG A 15 24.62 6.01 -9.12
CA ARG A 15 23.21 6.38 -9.19
C ARG A 15 22.59 5.80 -7.93
N ILE A 16 22.59 6.58 -6.86
CA ILE A 16 21.86 6.26 -5.63
C ILE A 16 20.44 5.98 -6.13
N PRO A 17 19.92 4.74 -5.97
CA PRO A 17 18.54 4.47 -6.33
C PRO A 17 17.70 5.49 -5.59
N ALA A 18 16.90 6.28 -6.33
CA ALA A 18 15.98 7.21 -5.70
C ALA A 18 15.14 6.40 -4.69
N PRO A 19 14.93 6.90 -3.46
CA PRO A 19 14.09 6.21 -2.52
C PRO A 19 12.72 5.97 -3.17
N PRO A 20 12.10 4.80 -2.93
CA PRO A 20 10.79 4.52 -3.49
C PRO A 20 9.83 5.65 -3.08
N PRO A 21 8.91 6.08 -3.98
CA PRO A 21 7.95 7.11 -3.64
C PRO A 21 7.14 6.69 -2.41
N PRO A 22 6.80 7.63 -1.51
CA PRO A 22 6.07 7.29 -0.29
C PRO A 22 4.75 6.60 -0.64
N ALA A 23 4.43 5.54 0.10
CA ALA A 23 3.19 4.80 -0.09
C ALA A 23 1.99 5.74 0.14
N ARG A 24 1.02 5.69 -0.78
CA ARG A 24 -0.23 6.46 -0.64
C ARG A 24 -1.12 5.76 0.38
N LEU A 25 -0.99 6.19 1.63
CA LEU A 25 -1.62 5.56 2.79
C LEU A 25 -2.45 6.60 3.55
N ALA A 26 -3.72 6.27 3.82
CA ALA A 26 -4.58 7.02 4.72
C ALA A 26 -4.99 6.10 5.87
N LEU A 27 -4.61 6.45 7.09
CA LEU A 27 -4.95 5.66 8.27
C LEU A 27 -5.99 6.36 9.12
N ARG A 28 -6.87 5.55 9.65
CA ARG A 28 -7.82 5.97 10.67
C ARG A 28 -7.08 6.14 11.99
N PRO A 29 -7.31 7.23 12.73
CA PRO A 29 -6.82 7.34 14.10
C PRO A 29 -7.41 6.20 14.96
N PRO A 30 -6.74 5.78 16.04
CA PRO A 30 -7.25 4.73 16.91
C PRO A 30 -8.67 5.07 17.42
N SER A 31 -9.66 4.26 17.04
CA SER A 31 -11.06 4.44 17.43
C SER A 31 -11.56 3.25 18.26
N PHE A 32 -12.53 3.48 19.14
CA PHE A 32 -13.20 2.44 19.90
C PHE A 32 -14.73 2.51 19.70
N PRO A 33 -15.40 1.42 19.26
CA PRO A 33 -14.82 0.11 18.93
C PRO A 33 -13.94 0.15 17.67
N PRO A 34 -13.01 -0.81 17.49
CA PRO A 34 -12.23 -0.90 16.26
C PRO A 34 -13.16 -1.20 15.08
N GLY A 35 -13.11 -0.36 14.05
CA GLY A 35 -13.83 -0.58 12.81
C GLY A 35 -13.27 -1.78 12.04
N PRO A 36 -14.03 -2.33 11.06
CA PRO A 36 -13.57 -3.46 10.24
C PRO A 36 -12.39 -3.10 9.32
N VAL A 37 -12.18 -1.81 9.05
CA VAL A 37 -11.09 -1.25 8.27
C VAL A 37 -10.45 -0.12 9.08
N CYS A 38 -9.13 -0.12 9.18
CA CYS A 38 -8.32 0.86 9.92
C CYS A 38 -7.68 1.91 9.00
N GLY A 39 -7.98 1.90 7.70
CA GLY A 39 -7.45 2.82 6.72
C GLY A 39 -7.55 2.30 5.29
N ALA A 40 -7.00 3.05 4.35
CA ALA A 40 -6.88 2.67 2.95
C ALA A 40 -5.45 2.86 2.47
N TRP A 41 -5.09 2.00 1.53
CA TRP A 41 -3.84 2.03 0.80
C TRP A 41 -4.15 1.99 -0.69
N TRP A 42 -3.57 2.93 -1.42
CA TRP A 42 -3.68 3.04 -2.86
C TRP A 42 -2.32 2.71 -3.50
N PRO A 43 -2.07 1.44 -3.86
CA PRO A 43 -0.91 1.05 -4.64
C PRO A 43 -0.82 1.84 -5.94
N ARG A 44 0.39 2.04 -6.45
CA ARG A 44 0.59 2.62 -7.80
C ARG A 44 0.62 1.58 -8.90
N SER A 45 0.80 0.31 -8.55
CA SER A 45 0.86 -0.81 -9.48
C SER A 45 0.30 -2.08 -8.85
N ASP A 46 -0.07 -3.05 -9.69
CA ASP A 46 -0.48 -4.38 -9.24
C ASP A 46 0.73 -5.26 -8.83
N ASP A 47 1.95 -4.72 -8.93
CA ASP A 47 3.16 -5.38 -8.47
C ASP A 47 3.31 -5.22 -6.95
N LEU A 48 2.78 -6.21 -6.25
CA LEU A 48 2.84 -6.25 -4.80
C LEU A 48 4.29 -6.31 -4.26
N GLU A 49 5.24 -6.87 -5.00
CA GLU A 49 6.65 -6.93 -4.58
C GLU A 49 7.31 -5.56 -4.60
N ALA A 50 6.98 -4.73 -5.59
CA ALA A 50 7.47 -3.36 -5.69
C ALA A 50 6.82 -2.43 -4.65
N GLU A 51 5.54 -2.63 -4.34
CA GLU A 51 4.78 -1.70 -3.51
C GLU A 51 4.86 -2.00 -1.99
N LEU A 52 5.00 -3.27 -1.60
CA LEU A 52 5.02 -3.65 -0.18
C LEU A 52 6.20 -3.09 0.63
N PRO A 53 7.42 -2.92 0.08
CA PRO A 53 8.50 -2.22 0.79
C PRO A 53 8.12 -0.80 1.17
N GLY A 54 7.52 -0.03 0.25
CA GLY A 54 7.07 1.33 0.53
C GLY A 54 5.93 1.37 1.56
N LEU A 55 5.02 0.38 1.52
CA LEU A 55 3.98 0.24 2.54
C LEU A 55 4.58 -0.04 3.92
N ALA A 56 5.51 -0.98 4.01
CA ALA A 56 6.16 -1.34 5.28
C ALA A 56 6.98 -0.19 5.87
N GLU A 57 7.65 0.61 5.02
CA GLU A 57 8.33 1.85 5.45
C GLU A 57 7.36 2.88 6.03
N ALA A 58 6.22 3.12 5.39
CA ALA A 58 5.20 4.04 5.90
C ALA A 58 4.65 3.64 7.29
N PHE A 59 4.65 2.35 7.63
CA PHE A 59 4.34 1.88 8.98
C PHE A 59 5.53 1.97 9.95
N ALA A 60 6.75 1.78 9.46
CA ALA A 60 7.97 1.95 10.27
C ALA A 60 8.09 3.38 10.83
N ASP A 61 7.76 4.40 10.01
CA ASP A 61 7.71 5.80 10.43
C ASP A 61 6.68 6.05 11.55
N GLN A 62 5.60 5.28 11.55
CA GLN A 62 4.57 5.29 12.60
C GLN A 62 4.93 4.44 13.82
N LYS A 63 6.24 4.16 14.00
CA LYS A 63 6.80 3.34 15.08
C LYS A 63 6.21 1.93 15.14
N SER A 64 5.67 1.43 14.02
CA SER A 64 4.98 0.15 13.93
C SER A 64 5.66 -0.73 12.88
N ARG A 65 6.45 -1.71 13.33
CA ARG A 65 7.14 -2.62 12.40
C ARG A 65 6.22 -3.73 11.94
N VAL A 66 5.82 -3.67 10.68
CA VAL A 66 5.07 -4.77 10.04
C VAL A 66 6.00 -5.97 9.93
N THR A 67 5.52 -7.15 10.33
CA THR A 67 6.27 -8.40 10.22
C THR A 67 5.60 -9.41 9.33
N ARG A 68 4.28 -9.31 9.17
CA ARG A 68 3.52 -10.20 8.30
C ARG A 68 2.42 -9.42 7.60
N ILE A 69 2.24 -9.72 6.33
CA ILE A 69 1.20 -9.16 5.48
C ILE A 69 0.39 -10.31 4.93
N ALA A 70 -0.93 -10.15 4.94
CA ALA A 70 -1.84 -11.11 4.35
C ALA A 70 -2.81 -10.42 3.40
N SER A 71 -2.82 -10.87 2.15
CA SER A 71 -3.70 -10.39 1.09
C SER A 71 -4.56 -11.52 0.54
N HIS A 72 -5.64 -11.14 -0.14
CA HIS A 72 -6.50 -12.09 -0.84
C HIS A 72 -5.86 -12.55 -2.15
N ARG A 73 -5.90 -13.87 -2.41
CA ARG A 73 -5.21 -14.49 -3.55
C ARG A 73 -5.75 -14.05 -4.91
N GLU A 74 -7.06 -13.82 -5.00
CA GLU A 74 -7.71 -13.47 -6.27
C GLU A 74 -7.51 -12.00 -6.65
N THR A 75 -7.04 -11.18 -5.72
CA THR A 75 -6.87 -9.72 -5.93
C THR A 75 -5.48 -9.37 -6.46
N TRP A 76 -4.48 -10.22 -6.26
CA TRP A 76 -3.09 -9.95 -6.64
C TRP A 76 -2.52 -11.08 -7.48
N SER A 77 -2.03 -10.77 -8.68
CA SER A 77 -1.54 -11.76 -9.64
C SER A 77 -0.31 -12.54 -9.14
N THR A 78 0.54 -11.91 -8.33
CA THR A 78 1.73 -12.55 -7.74
C THR A 78 2.06 -11.87 -6.42
N ALA A 79 2.09 -12.64 -5.32
CA ALA A 79 2.67 -12.18 -4.06
C ALA A 79 3.92 -13.00 -3.75
N PRO A 80 5.06 -12.35 -3.49
CA PRO A 80 6.24 -13.06 -3.00
C PRO A 80 5.95 -13.66 -1.63
N ARG A 81 6.50 -14.85 -1.33
CA ARG A 81 6.36 -15.49 0.01
C ARG A 81 7.07 -14.69 1.10
N THR A 82 8.08 -13.90 0.73
CA THR A 82 8.93 -13.19 1.66
C THR A 82 9.48 -11.95 0.98
N LEU A 83 9.42 -10.81 1.67
CA LEU A 83 9.83 -9.51 1.18
C LEU A 83 10.96 -8.97 2.01
N ARG A 84 11.98 -8.42 1.34
CA ARG A 84 13.06 -7.70 2.00
C ARG A 84 12.70 -6.23 2.03
N VAL A 85 12.47 -5.70 3.23
CA VAL A 85 12.29 -4.27 3.48
C VAL A 85 13.58 -3.76 4.12
N PRO A 86 13.99 -2.50 3.91
CA PRO A 86 15.14 -1.95 4.61
C PRO A 86 15.05 -2.17 6.13
N GLY A 87 16.04 -2.89 6.66
CA GLY A 87 16.14 -3.21 8.08
C GLY A 87 15.28 -4.37 8.61
N HIS A 88 14.43 -5.03 7.82
CA HIS A 88 13.71 -6.24 8.25
C HIS A 88 13.03 -7.02 7.10
N THR A 89 12.74 -8.29 7.36
CA THR A 89 12.00 -9.15 6.42
C THR A 89 10.52 -9.18 6.79
N VAL A 90 9.66 -8.97 5.80
CA VAL A 90 8.20 -9.08 5.94
C VAL A 90 7.75 -10.39 5.29
N GLN A 91 6.99 -11.19 6.03
CA GLN A 91 6.40 -12.41 5.50
C GLN A 91 5.09 -12.07 4.80
N ALA A 92 5.02 -12.28 3.49
CA ALA A 92 3.77 -12.17 2.74
C ALA A 92 3.12 -13.55 2.67
N ALA A 93 1.92 -13.64 3.22
CA ALA A 93 1.12 -14.86 3.27
C ALA A 93 -0.20 -14.62 2.55
N TRP A 94 -0.76 -15.67 1.97
CA TRP A 94 -2.13 -15.61 1.48
C TRP A 94 -3.09 -15.82 2.65
N LEU A 95 -4.17 -15.03 2.72
CA LEU A 95 -5.29 -15.41 3.58
C LEU A 95 -6.20 -16.37 2.80
N VAL A 96 -6.33 -17.60 3.31
CA VAL A 96 -7.03 -18.69 2.60
C VAL A 96 -8.55 -18.51 2.62
N SER A 97 -9.11 -17.84 3.63
CA SER A 97 -10.55 -17.58 3.76
C SER A 97 -10.84 -16.48 4.80
N GLY A 98 -11.93 -15.73 4.63
CA GLY A 98 -12.45 -14.79 5.64
C GLY A 98 -11.82 -13.39 5.67
N CYS A 99 -10.99 -13.04 4.69
CA CYS A 99 -10.63 -11.65 4.42
C CYS A 99 -11.43 -11.10 3.25
N ASP A 100 -11.74 -9.81 3.33
CA ASP A 100 -12.36 -9.08 2.25
C ASP A 100 -11.41 -9.06 1.03
N PRO A 101 -11.90 -9.30 -0.21
CA PRO A 101 -11.04 -9.33 -1.39
C PRO A 101 -10.34 -7.98 -1.63
N HIS A 102 -10.96 -6.88 -1.22
CA HIS A 102 -10.37 -5.56 -1.30
C HIS A 102 -9.65 -5.17 0.00
N SER A 103 -9.30 -6.11 0.87
CA SER A 103 -8.50 -5.80 2.06
C SER A 103 -7.15 -6.49 2.10
N ILE A 104 -6.19 -5.76 2.69
CA ILE A 104 -4.89 -6.29 3.06
C ILE A 104 -4.73 -6.16 4.58
N ARG A 105 -4.30 -7.24 5.20
CA ARG A 105 -4.12 -7.32 6.65
C ARG A 105 -2.65 -7.30 6.99
N LEU A 106 -2.24 -6.33 7.79
CA LEU A 106 -0.88 -6.22 8.29
C LEU A 106 -0.85 -6.60 9.77
N PHE A 107 0.20 -7.32 10.15
CA PHE A 107 0.48 -7.72 11.52
C PHE A 107 1.85 -7.19 11.92
N SER A 108 1.92 -6.63 13.12
CA SER A 108 3.18 -6.26 13.77
C SER A 108 3.52 -7.24 14.89
N ARG A 109 4.78 -7.20 15.32
CA ARG A 109 5.32 -8.01 16.43
C ARG A 109 4.56 -7.81 17.75
N ASN A 110 3.97 -6.64 17.96
CA ASN A 110 3.16 -6.32 19.13
C ASN A 110 1.69 -6.78 19.01
N LEU A 111 1.41 -7.78 18.16
CA LEU A 111 0.06 -8.31 17.89
C LEU A 111 -0.94 -7.26 17.37
N ARG A 112 -0.45 -6.09 16.96
CA ARG A 112 -1.28 -5.06 16.35
C ARG A 112 -1.65 -5.48 14.94
N ARG A 113 -2.95 -5.40 14.65
CA ARG A 113 -3.54 -5.73 13.36
C ARG A 113 -4.05 -4.46 12.70
N TRP A 114 -3.74 -4.31 11.41
CA TRP A 114 -4.34 -3.29 10.56
C TRP A 114 -5.01 -3.97 9.39
N ASP A 115 -6.32 -3.77 9.26
CA ASP A 115 -7.07 -4.16 8.08
C ASP A 115 -7.18 -2.90 7.19
N LEU A 116 -6.52 -2.89 6.04
CA LEU A 116 -6.56 -1.75 5.12
C LEU A 116 -7.39 -2.09 3.89
N LEU A 117 -8.18 -1.13 3.40
CA LEU A 117 -8.76 -1.17 2.07
C LEU A 117 -7.65 -1.02 1.02
N VAL A 118 -7.56 -1.94 0.08
CA VAL A 118 -6.75 -1.84 -1.14
C VAL A 118 -7.60 -1.20 -2.23
N ILE A 119 -7.17 -0.05 -2.72
CA ILE A 119 -7.78 0.62 -3.87
C ILE A 119 -7.01 0.21 -5.12
N PRO A 120 -7.65 -0.36 -6.16
CA PRO A 120 -6.94 -0.73 -7.38
C PRO A 120 -6.18 0.46 -7.99
N PRO A 121 -4.97 0.25 -8.55
CA PRO A 121 -4.17 1.33 -9.14
C PRO A 121 -4.89 2.02 -10.30
N ASP A 122 -5.72 1.30 -11.05
CA ASP A 122 -6.56 1.84 -12.15
C ASP A 122 -7.73 2.71 -11.68
N THR A 123 -7.91 2.88 -10.37
CA THR A 123 -8.96 3.74 -9.81
C THR A 123 -8.61 5.20 -10.04
N VAL A 124 -9.57 5.97 -10.59
CA VAL A 124 -9.43 7.42 -10.81
C VAL A 124 -9.07 8.14 -9.51
N ASP A 125 -8.13 9.08 -9.57
CA ASP A 125 -7.62 9.86 -8.43
C ASP A 125 -8.71 10.41 -7.51
N THR A 126 -9.80 10.95 -8.07
CA THR A 126 -10.93 11.50 -7.31
C THR A 126 -11.69 10.43 -6.52
N THR A 127 -11.91 9.27 -7.13
CA THR A 127 -12.52 8.09 -6.51
C THR A 127 -11.60 7.50 -5.43
N ALA A 128 -10.31 7.38 -5.73
CA ALA A 128 -9.32 6.89 -4.78
C ALA A 128 -9.23 7.80 -3.55
N ALA A 129 -9.16 9.12 -3.75
CA ALA A 129 -9.14 10.10 -2.65
C ALA A 129 -10.39 9.97 -1.76
N ARG A 130 -11.58 9.82 -2.35
CA ARG A 130 -12.83 9.63 -1.60
C ARG A 130 -12.83 8.33 -0.79
N LEU A 131 -12.41 7.22 -1.39
CA LEU A 131 -12.27 5.94 -0.69
C LEU A 131 -11.26 6.03 0.45
N MET A 132 -10.13 6.72 0.24
CA MET A 132 -9.14 6.96 1.27
C MET A 132 -9.70 7.78 2.43
N THR A 133 -10.41 8.87 2.15
CA THR A 133 -11.11 9.67 3.17
C THR A 133 -12.15 8.83 3.91
N ALA A 134 -12.98 8.07 3.20
CA ALA A 134 -14.03 7.25 3.79
C ALA A 134 -13.46 6.13 4.67
N ALA A 135 -12.33 5.53 4.30
CA ALA A 135 -11.67 4.50 5.10
C ALA A 135 -10.97 5.07 6.35
N ALA A 136 -10.41 6.27 6.23
CA ALA A 136 -9.77 6.98 7.35
C ALA A 136 -10.78 7.62 8.33
N ASP A 137 -12.05 7.73 7.96
CA ASP A 137 -13.11 8.26 8.81
C ASP A 137 -13.41 7.31 9.98
N PRO A 138 -13.23 7.74 11.25
CA PRO A 138 -13.50 6.91 12.42
C PRO A 138 -14.98 6.56 12.61
N THR A 139 -15.90 7.34 12.02
CA THR A 139 -17.34 7.08 12.08
C THR A 139 -17.79 6.03 11.06
N ASN A 140 -16.91 5.67 10.12
CA ASN A 140 -17.26 4.74 9.05
C ASN A 140 -16.95 3.29 9.42
N HIS A 141 -17.99 2.49 9.60
CA HIS A 141 -17.90 1.09 10.04
C HIS A 141 -18.12 0.09 8.88
N LEU A 142 -17.97 0.55 7.62
CA LEU A 142 -18.10 -0.31 6.45
C LEU A 142 -16.85 -1.16 6.23
N THR A 143 -17.03 -2.39 5.75
CA THR A 143 -15.94 -3.26 5.29
C THR A 143 -15.32 -2.71 4.00
N ALA A 144 -14.15 -3.22 3.60
CA ALA A 144 -13.47 -2.78 2.38
C ALA A 144 -14.36 -2.99 1.14
N SER A 145 -15.00 -4.14 0.99
CA SER A 145 -15.95 -4.42 -0.08
C SER A 145 -17.19 -3.52 0.01
N ALA A 146 -17.68 -3.21 1.21
CA ALA A 146 -18.82 -2.33 1.37
C ALA A 146 -18.49 -0.88 0.98
N LEU A 147 -17.27 -0.40 1.26
CA LEU A 147 -16.76 0.90 0.80
C LEU A 147 -16.65 0.94 -0.73
N MET A 148 -16.04 -0.09 -1.33
CA MET A 148 -15.94 -0.22 -2.79
C MET A 148 -17.31 -0.29 -3.45
N ALA A 149 -18.25 -1.05 -2.88
CA ALA A 149 -19.61 -1.15 -3.38
C ALA A 149 -20.40 0.15 -3.21
N ALA A 150 -20.20 0.88 -2.11
CA ALA A 150 -20.82 2.18 -1.90
C ALA A 150 -20.31 3.19 -2.92
N GLU A 151 -19.01 3.21 -3.23
CA GLU A 151 -18.46 4.09 -4.24
C GLU A 151 -18.91 3.69 -5.65
N ARG A 152 -18.98 2.39 -5.97
CA ARG A 152 -19.54 1.90 -7.24
C ARG A 152 -21.02 2.29 -7.43
N ARG A 153 -21.81 2.32 -6.35
CA ARG A 153 -23.20 2.82 -6.39
C ARG A 153 -23.29 4.34 -6.51
N ARG A 154 -22.29 5.06 -6.00
CA ARG A 154 -22.18 6.52 -6.08
C ARG A 154 -21.66 7.03 -7.41
N LEU A 155 -21.12 6.14 -8.25
CA LEU A 155 -20.92 6.39 -9.66
C LEU A 155 -22.25 6.05 -10.38
N PRO A 156 -23.25 6.97 -10.47
CA PRO A 156 -24.18 6.86 -11.58
C PRO A 156 -23.32 6.92 -12.84
N GLY A 157 -23.67 6.14 -13.86
CA GLY A 157 -22.91 6.06 -15.11
C GLY A 157 -22.37 7.44 -15.47
N ASN A 158 -21.05 7.60 -15.38
CA ASN A 158 -20.40 8.73 -16.01
C ASN A 158 -20.35 8.34 -17.48
N ASP A 159 -21.50 8.51 -18.13
CA ASP A 159 -21.64 8.46 -19.56
C ASP A 159 -20.63 9.43 -20.19
N THR A 160 -20.21 9.02 -21.39
CA THR A 160 -19.53 9.80 -22.46
C THR A 160 -18.00 9.73 -22.48
N GLN A 161 -17.45 8.93 -23.40
CA GLN A 161 -16.99 9.45 -24.71
C GLN A 161 -16.68 8.33 -25.70
#